data_AF-A0A536WWE5-F1
#
_entry.id   AF-A0A536WWE5-F1
#
_cell.length_a   1.000
_cell.length_b   1.000
_cell.length_c   1.000
_cell.angle_alpha   90.00
_cell.angle_beta   90.00
_cell.angle_gamma   90.00
#
_symmetry.space_group_name_H-M   'P 1'
#
loop_
_entity.id
_entity.type
_entity.pdbx_description
1 polymer ?
#
loop_
_entity_poly.entity_id
_entity_poly.type
_entity_poly.pdbx_seq_one_letter_code
_entity_poly.pdbx_strand_id
1 'polypeptide(L)'
;MRRIAMRTVPRGFTLMELVLVIIILGILGAVAVPRYLDLSADASAASRSGVVGGLNTAVQIVHGRWLAKGSGPVLLDGGPSITTNTNGYPDVGTTYNTAATCATLVGNLLGGTPPSSAANCTGVTAPLLAGYSGGNCTVTACPTNFTPSITLSPTLAQ
;
A
#
# COMPACT_ATOMS: atom_id res chain seq x y z
N MET A 1 -25.12 -67.17 -24.15
CA MET A 1 -24.14 -66.28 -23.49
C MET A 1 -24.89 -65.18 -22.75
N ARG A 2 -25.04 -65.28 -21.42
CA ARG A 2 -25.79 -64.31 -20.60
C ARG A 2 -24.80 -63.26 -20.10
N ARG A 3 -24.85 -62.04 -20.66
CA ARG A 3 -24.01 -60.92 -20.20
C ARG A 3 -24.49 -60.48 -18.82
N ILE A 4 -23.62 -60.59 -17.82
CA ILE A 4 -23.84 -60.04 -16.49
C ILE A 4 -23.60 -58.52 -16.61
N ALA A 5 -24.67 -57.73 -16.63
CA ALA A 5 -24.59 -56.29 -16.55
C ALA A 5 -24.28 -55.88 -15.10
N MET A 6 -23.14 -55.24 -14.88
CA MET A 6 -22.68 -54.80 -13.56
C MET A 6 -23.46 -53.54 -13.17
N ARG A 7 -24.39 -53.66 -12.21
CA ARG A 7 -25.15 -52.53 -11.67
C ARG A 7 -24.26 -51.79 -10.66
N THR A 8 -23.77 -50.61 -11.02
CA THR A 8 -23.09 -49.72 -10.08
C THR A 8 -24.10 -49.17 -9.07
N VAL A 9 -23.99 -49.61 -7.81
CA VAL A 9 -24.78 -49.04 -6.70
C VAL A 9 -24.20 -47.65 -6.39
N PRO A 10 -25.00 -46.58 -6.42
CA PRO A 10 -24.55 -45.26 -5.98
C PRO A 10 -24.21 -45.33 -4.49
N ARG A 11 -22.93 -45.12 -4.14
CA ARG A 11 -22.52 -44.93 -2.75
C ARG A 11 -22.97 -43.54 -2.34
N GLY A 12 -24.04 -43.46 -1.56
CA GLY A 12 -24.50 -42.19 -0.96
C GLY A 12 -23.47 -41.69 0.05
N PHE A 13 -23.31 -40.37 0.12
CA PHE A 13 -22.50 -39.70 1.15
C PHE A 13 -23.09 -40.05 2.53
N THR A 14 -22.27 -40.55 3.45
CA THR A 14 -22.78 -40.89 4.78
C THR A 14 -23.04 -39.60 5.58
N LEU A 15 -24.11 -39.57 6.39
CA LEU A 15 -24.37 -38.43 7.27
C LEU A 15 -23.19 -38.20 8.25
N MET A 16 -22.52 -39.28 8.66
CA MET A 16 -21.33 -39.20 9.50
C MET A 16 -20.11 -38.61 8.78
N GLU A 17 -19.93 -38.84 7.47
CA GLU A 17 -18.87 -38.17 6.71
C GLU A 17 -19.04 -36.66 6.72
N LEU A 18 -20.27 -36.18 6.52
CA LEU A 18 -20.52 -34.73 6.51
C LEU A 18 -20.32 -34.12 7.90
N VAL A 19 -20.74 -34.81 8.96
CA VAL A 19 -20.54 -34.36 10.34
C VAL A 19 -19.06 -34.36 10.73
N LEU A 20 -18.30 -35.39 10.39
CA LEU A 20 -16.87 -35.44 10.70
C LEU A 20 -16.10 -34.33 9.96
N VAL A 21 -16.46 -34.04 8.71
CA VAL A 21 -15.81 -32.99 7.92
C VAL A 21 -15.99 -31.61 8.57
N ILE A 22 -17.21 -31.25 9.01
CA ILE A 22 -17.43 -29.96 9.67
C ILE A 22 -16.74 -29.87 11.04
N ILE A 23 -16.58 -31.00 11.75
CA ILE A 23 -15.82 -31.05 13.01
C ILE A 23 -14.34 -30.79 12.74
N ILE A 24 -13.76 -31.46 11.75
CA ILE A 24 -12.35 -31.27 11.39
C ILE A 24 -12.12 -29.82 10.91
N LEU A 25 -12.98 -29.30 10.02
CA LEU A 25 -12.91 -27.91 9.56
C LEU A 25 -13.10 -26.92 10.72
N GLY A 26 -13.94 -27.25 11.71
CA GLY A 26 -14.12 -26.44 12.92
C GLY A 26 -12.86 -26.34 13.77
N ILE A 27 -12.19 -27.47 14.02
CA ILE A 27 -10.93 -27.50 14.79
C ILE A 27 -9.81 -26.77 14.03
N LEU A 28 -9.66 -27.04 12.73
CA LEU A 28 -8.68 -26.36 11.88
C LEU A 28 -8.93 -24.86 11.82
N GLY A 29 -10.19 -24.43 11.70
CA GLY A 29 -10.57 -23.02 11.73
C GLY A 29 -10.22 -22.34 13.04
N ALA A 30 -10.49 -22.99 14.18
CA ALA A 30 -10.21 -22.43 15.51
C ALA A 30 -8.72 -22.13 15.75
N VAL A 31 -7.81 -22.94 15.19
CA VAL A 31 -6.37 -22.73 15.34
C VAL A 31 -5.75 -21.88 14.23
N ALA A 32 -6.29 -21.96 13.00
CA ALA A 32 -5.72 -21.26 11.84
C ALA A 32 -6.16 -19.79 11.76
N VAL A 33 -7.40 -19.48 12.12
CA VAL A 33 -7.95 -18.11 11.98
C VAL A 33 -7.15 -17.08 12.80
N PRO A 34 -6.85 -17.29 14.10
CA PRO A 34 -6.10 -16.30 14.88
C PRO A 34 -4.72 -16.01 14.26
N ARG A 35 -3.98 -17.05 13.87
CA ARG A 35 -2.66 -16.93 13.23
C ARG A 35 -2.72 -16.23 11.88
N TYR A 36 -3.75 -16.49 11.08
CA TYR A 36 -3.94 -15.84 9.79
C TYR A 36 -4.19 -14.34 9.94
N LEU A 37 -4.96 -13.93 10.95
CA LEU A 37 -5.22 -12.52 11.24
C LEU A 37 -3.94 -11.78 11.67
N ASP A 38 -3.13 -12.39 12.53
CA ASP A 38 -1.84 -11.83 12.96
C ASP A 38 -0.88 -11.67 11.77
N LEU A 39 -0.70 -12.72 10.96
CA LEU A 39 0.16 -12.66 9.76
C LEU A 39 -0.31 -11.58 8.76
N SER A 40 -1.62 -11.42 8.61
CA SER A 40 -2.18 -10.40 7.71
C SER A 40 -1.89 -8.99 8.22
N ALA A 41 -1.95 -8.78 9.53
CA ALA A 41 -1.59 -7.51 10.16
C ALA A 41 -0.08 -7.22 9.99
N ASP A 42 0.78 -8.21 10.22
CA ASP A 42 2.23 -8.09 10.07
C ASP A 42 2.64 -7.83 8.61
N ALA A 43 2.04 -8.54 7.65
CA ALA A 43 2.27 -8.30 6.22
C ALA A 43 1.85 -6.88 5.81
N SER A 44 0.75 -6.40 6.38
CA SER A 44 0.29 -5.02 6.18
C SER A 44 1.26 -4.01 6.81
N ALA A 45 1.88 -4.32 7.95
CA ALA A 45 2.87 -3.46 8.58
C ALA A 45 4.20 -3.44 7.81
N ALA A 46 4.66 -4.60 7.32
CA ALA A 46 5.88 -4.71 6.53
C ALA A 46 5.79 -3.96 5.20
N SER A 47 4.66 -4.08 4.49
CA SER A 47 4.42 -3.32 3.25
C SER A 47 4.41 -1.81 3.49
N ARG A 48 3.84 -1.34 4.62
CA ARG A 48 3.91 0.08 5.03
C ARG A 48 5.35 0.54 5.22
N SER A 49 6.15 -0.22 5.97
CA SER A 49 7.55 0.12 6.20
C SER A 49 8.34 0.17 4.89
N GLY A 50 8.01 -0.69 3.93
CA GLY A 50 8.60 -0.65 2.59
C GLY A 50 8.30 0.67 1.86
N VAL A 51 7.05 1.13 1.90
CA VAL A 51 6.65 2.42 1.27
C VAL A 51 7.33 3.60 1.96
N VAL A 52 7.39 3.62 3.30
CA VAL A 52 8.11 4.65 4.07
C VAL A 52 9.58 4.70 3.67
N GLY A 53 10.24 3.54 3.64
CA GLY A 53 11.64 3.45 3.23
C GLY A 53 11.87 3.95 1.80
N GLY A 54 10.98 3.58 0.87
CA GLY A 54 11.03 4.05 -0.52
C GLY A 54 10.87 5.55 -0.63
N LEU A 55 9.89 6.14 0.06
CA LEU A 55 9.64 7.58 0.01
C LEU A 55 10.78 8.39 0.64
N ASN A 56 11.29 7.95 1.80
CA ASN A 56 12.45 8.58 2.43
C ASN A 56 13.68 8.53 1.51
N THR A 57 13.95 7.37 0.91
CA THR A 57 15.06 7.22 -0.03
C THR A 57 14.90 8.15 -1.23
N ALA A 58 13.70 8.24 -1.81
CA ALA A 58 13.42 9.13 -2.93
C ALA A 58 13.64 10.62 -2.59
N VAL A 59 13.19 11.06 -1.41
CA VAL A 59 13.41 12.43 -0.93
C VAL A 59 14.90 12.71 -0.71
N GLN A 60 15.66 11.76 -0.15
CA GLN A 60 17.11 11.92 0.02
C GLN A 60 17.85 11.95 -1.33
N ILE A 61 17.39 11.18 -2.33
CA ILE A 61 17.93 11.27 -3.70
C ILE A 61 17.67 12.65 -4.29
N VAL A 62 16.45 13.19 -4.14
CA VAL A 62 16.12 14.55 -4.58
C VAL A 62 17.05 15.56 -3.91
N HIS A 63 17.22 15.47 -2.60
CA HIS A 63 18.08 16.36 -1.84
C HIS A 63 19.56 16.25 -2.27
N GLY A 64 20.08 15.04 -2.43
CA GLY A 64 21.45 14.82 -2.90
C GLY A 64 21.70 15.36 -4.30
N ARG A 65 20.73 15.22 -5.21
CA ARG A 65 20.81 15.81 -6.56
C ARG A 65 20.69 17.33 -6.53
N TRP A 66 19.90 17.89 -5.62
CA TRP A 66 19.82 19.32 -5.41
C TRP A 66 21.17 19.89 -4.93
N LEU A 67 21.81 19.23 -3.96
CA LEU A 67 23.14 19.61 -3.47
C LEU A 67 24.19 19.58 -4.59
N ALA A 68 24.14 18.58 -5.47
CA ALA A 68 25.03 18.49 -6.64
C ALA A 68 24.76 19.57 -7.69
N LYS A 69 23.49 19.98 -7.86
CA LYS A 69 23.08 20.99 -8.84
C LYS A 69 23.23 22.42 -8.32
N GLY A 70 23.11 22.63 -7.01
CA GLY A 70 23.20 23.92 -6.32
C GLY A 70 21.88 24.69 -6.16
N SER A 71 20.88 24.50 -7.03
CA SER A 71 19.54 25.08 -6.87
C SER A 71 18.51 24.58 -7.89
N GLY A 72 17.24 24.89 -7.61
CA GLY A 72 16.12 24.70 -8.54
C GLY A 72 15.62 23.26 -8.65
N PRO A 73 14.63 23.00 -9.54
CA PRO A 73 13.98 21.70 -9.64
C PRO A 73 14.95 20.57 -9.96
N VAL A 74 14.69 19.39 -9.40
CA VAL A 74 15.49 18.19 -9.58
C VAL A 74 14.75 17.21 -10.47
N LEU A 75 15.40 16.80 -11.57
CA LEU A 75 14.88 15.77 -12.46
C LEU A 75 15.26 14.40 -11.89
N LEU A 76 14.29 13.50 -11.69
CA LEU A 76 14.59 12.08 -11.43
C LEU A 76 14.85 11.36 -12.76
N ASP A 77 15.69 10.32 -12.76
CA ASP A 77 16.10 9.68 -14.02
C ASP A 77 14.89 9.08 -14.77
N GLY A 78 14.64 9.56 -15.98
CA GLY A 78 13.44 9.23 -16.77
C GLY A 78 12.10 9.73 -16.20
N GLY A 79 12.12 10.49 -15.11
CA GLY A 79 10.94 10.97 -14.38
C GLY A 79 10.69 12.48 -14.52
N PRO A 80 9.55 12.96 -13.99
CA PRO A 80 9.25 14.39 -13.96
C PRO A 80 10.18 15.16 -13.02
N SER A 81 10.30 16.47 -13.25
CA SER A 81 11.06 17.36 -12.36
C SER A 81 10.28 17.61 -11.06
N ILE A 82 10.94 17.41 -9.93
CA ILE A 82 10.45 17.75 -8.60
C ILE A 82 10.86 19.18 -8.28
N THR A 83 9.90 20.05 -8.02
CA THR A 83 10.17 21.39 -7.52
C THR A 83 10.66 21.29 -6.08
N THR A 84 11.81 21.89 -5.80
CA THR A 84 12.39 21.90 -4.46
C THR A 84 12.30 23.29 -3.83
N ASN A 85 12.21 23.34 -2.52
CA ASN A 85 12.34 24.58 -1.76
C ASN A 85 13.82 25.02 -1.65
N THR A 86 14.04 26.13 -0.93
CA THR A 86 15.38 26.69 -0.68
C THR A 86 16.32 25.74 0.07
N ASN A 87 15.77 24.74 0.77
CA ASN A 87 16.52 23.77 1.55
C ASN A 87 16.81 22.48 0.74
N GLY A 88 16.40 22.42 -0.52
CA GLY A 88 16.63 21.26 -1.39
C GLY A 88 15.73 20.06 -1.13
N TYR A 89 14.63 20.24 -0.40
CA TYR A 89 13.58 19.23 -0.25
C TYR A 89 12.42 19.51 -1.20
N PRO A 90 11.55 18.53 -1.51
CA PRO A 90 10.32 18.80 -2.26
C PRO A 90 9.55 19.97 -1.66
N ASP A 91 9.06 20.86 -2.52
CA ASP A 91 8.44 22.13 -2.13
C ASP A 91 7.01 21.97 -1.59
N VAL A 92 6.89 21.28 -0.47
CA VAL A 92 5.63 21.07 0.26
C VAL A 92 5.25 22.36 0.98
N GLY A 93 4.00 22.78 0.85
CA GLY A 93 3.51 24.04 1.43
C GLY A 93 3.21 25.12 0.41
N THR A 94 3.98 25.17 -0.68
CA THR A 94 3.84 26.15 -1.77
C THR A 94 3.48 25.49 -3.09
N THR A 95 4.37 24.69 -3.69
CA THR A 95 4.08 23.96 -4.94
C THR A 95 3.18 22.76 -4.69
N TYR A 96 3.52 21.95 -3.69
CA TYR A 96 2.73 20.78 -3.30
C TYR A 96 1.89 21.12 -2.07
N ASN A 97 0.77 21.83 -2.32
CA ASN A 97 -0.06 22.47 -1.30
C ASN A 97 -1.54 21.99 -1.30
N THR A 98 -1.85 20.90 -1.98
CA THR A 98 -3.19 20.27 -1.98
C THR A 98 -3.05 18.75 -1.95
N ALA A 99 -4.10 18.03 -1.56
CA ALA A 99 -4.09 16.57 -1.58
C ALA A 99 -3.76 16.00 -2.98
N ALA A 100 -4.24 16.64 -4.05
CA ALA A 100 -3.97 16.23 -5.43
C ALA A 100 -2.51 16.47 -5.85
N THR A 101 -1.92 17.63 -5.50
CA THR A 101 -0.52 17.90 -5.82
C THR A 101 0.44 17.08 -4.96
N CYS A 102 0.07 16.78 -3.71
CA CYS A 102 0.77 15.80 -2.87
C CYS A 102 0.71 14.39 -3.46
N ALA A 103 -0.45 13.95 -3.98
CA ALA A 103 -0.55 12.69 -4.69
C ALA A 103 0.42 12.65 -5.87
N THR A 104 0.43 13.68 -6.71
CA THR A 104 1.37 13.75 -7.84
C THR A 104 2.82 13.71 -7.39
N LEU A 105 3.18 14.44 -6.32
CA LEU A 105 4.52 14.39 -5.73
C LEU A 105 4.91 12.97 -5.31
N VAL A 106 4.04 12.28 -4.57
CA VAL A 106 4.31 10.92 -4.08
C VAL A 106 4.43 9.92 -5.22
N GLY A 107 3.57 10.03 -6.25
CA GLY A 107 3.68 9.22 -7.46
C GLY A 107 5.02 9.43 -8.15
N ASN A 108 5.43 10.69 -8.32
CA ASN A 108 6.70 11.05 -8.94
C ASN A 108 7.92 10.58 -8.15
N LEU A 109 7.88 10.66 -6.81
CA LEU A 109 8.95 10.19 -5.94
C LEU A 109 9.07 8.66 -5.96
N LEU A 110 7.96 7.94 -6.02
CA LEU A 110 7.94 6.48 -6.08
C LEU A 110 8.10 5.93 -7.51
N GLY A 111 8.20 6.80 -8.52
CA GLY A 111 8.32 6.40 -9.93
C GLY A 111 7.08 5.71 -10.49
N GLY A 112 5.89 6.01 -9.95
CA GLY A 112 4.64 5.35 -10.31
C GLY A 112 3.48 6.33 -10.57
N THR A 113 2.29 5.77 -10.81
CA THR A 113 1.06 6.58 -10.89
C THR A 113 0.78 7.25 -9.54
N PRO A 114 0.28 8.50 -9.52
CA PRO A 114 -0.14 9.16 -8.29
C PRO A 114 -1.09 8.27 -7.47
N PRO A 115 -0.90 8.14 -6.14
CA PRO A 115 -1.90 7.55 -5.26
C PRO A 115 -3.21 8.34 -5.32
N SER A 116 -4.29 7.76 -4.80
CA SER A 116 -5.55 8.51 -4.73
C SER A 116 -5.43 9.68 -3.78
N SER A 117 -6.07 10.79 -4.10
CA SER A 117 -6.35 11.88 -3.16
C SER A 117 -7.84 11.93 -2.78
N ALA A 118 -8.63 10.95 -3.23
CA ALA A 118 -10.06 10.84 -2.96
C ALA A 118 -10.33 10.05 -1.68
N ALA A 119 -11.37 10.44 -0.94
CA ALA A 119 -11.81 9.71 0.24
C ALA A 119 -12.09 8.23 -0.11
N ASN A 120 -11.59 7.31 0.72
CA ASN A 120 -11.74 5.86 0.56
C ASN A 120 -11.14 5.26 -0.73
N CYS A 121 -10.30 5.99 -1.46
CA CYS A 121 -9.56 5.49 -2.63
C CYS A 121 -10.45 4.85 -3.69
N THR A 122 -11.60 5.46 -3.97
CA THR A 122 -12.47 5.02 -5.06
C THR A 122 -11.73 5.11 -6.39
N GLY A 123 -11.60 3.99 -7.11
CA GLY A 123 -11.09 3.95 -8.48
C GLY A 123 -9.57 3.82 -8.65
N VAL A 124 -8.83 3.34 -7.64
CA VAL A 124 -7.36 3.12 -7.75
C VAL A 124 -6.91 1.70 -7.43
N THR A 125 -5.79 1.32 -8.04
CA THR A 125 -5.08 0.03 -7.90
C THR A 125 -4.01 0.02 -6.79
N ALA A 126 -3.62 1.18 -6.26
CA ALA A 126 -2.66 1.30 -5.16
C ALA A 126 -3.38 1.65 -3.85
N PRO A 127 -3.07 0.99 -2.72
CA PRO A 127 -3.79 1.19 -1.46
C PRO A 127 -3.41 2.51 -0.76
N LEU A 128 -2.72 3.43 -1.41
CA LEU A 128 -2.22 4.67 -0.79
C LEU A 128 -3.18 5.85 -1.04
N LEU A 129 -3.33 6.67 0.00
CA LEU A 129 -4.09 7.90 0.03
C LEU A 129 -3.13 9.05 0.35
N ALA A 130 -3.04 10.05 -0.53
CA ALA A 130 -2.32 11.28 -0.24
C ALA A 130 -3.28 12.34 0.30
N GLY A 131 -2.90 12.95 1.41
CA GLY A 131 -3.56 14.09 2.03
C GLY A 131 -2.66 15.31 2.09
N TYR A 132 -3.25 16.45 2.36
CA TYR A 132 -2.52 17.68 2.67
C TYR A 132 -3.21 18.39 3.83
N SER A 133 -2.45 18.71 4.87
CA SER A 133 -2.96 19.43 6.03
C SER A 133 -1.83 20.15 6.76
N GLY A 134 -2.10 21.38 7.21
CA GLY A 134 -1.16 22.13 8.04
C GLY A 134 0.21 22.40 7.41
N GLY A 135 0.29 22.51 6.07
CA GLY A 135 1.56 22.72 5.37
C GLY A 135 2.34 21.45 5.06
N ASN A 136 1.77 20.28 5.33
CA ASN A 136 2.43 18.98 5.14
C ASN A 136 1.64 18.08 4.20
N CYS A 137 2.33 17.30 3.37
CA CYS A 137 1.74 16.22 2.60
C CYS A 137 1.76 14.95 3.45
N THR A 138 0.60 14.34 3.67
CA THR A 138 0.48 13.09 4.41
C THR A 138 0.22 11.93 3.45
N VAL A 139 0.78 10.76 3.73
CA VAL A 139 0.49 9.53 2.99
C VAL A 139 -0.04 8.49 3.98
N THR A 140 -1.27 8.05 3.74
CA THR A 140 -1.96 6.99 4.47
C THR A 140 -2.31 5.84 3.53
N ALA A 141 -2.89 4.74 4.02
CA ALA A 141 -3.58 3.80 3.16
C ALA A 141 -5.08 3.89 3.30
N CYS A 142 -5.73 3.36 2.26
CA CYS A 142 -7.13 3.09 2.23
C CYS A 142 -7.47 1.63 2.56
N PRO A 143 -8.70 1.38 3.05
CA PRO A 143 -9.69 2.36 3.53
C PRO A 143 -9.50 2.74 5.01
N THR A 144 -8.59 2.08 5.72
CA THR A 144 -8.30 2.35 7.13
C THR A 144 -7.14 3.34 7.25
N ASN A 145 -7.47 4.59 7.58
CA ASN A 145 -6.51 5.65 7.85
C ASN A 145 -5.42 5.14 8.80
N PHE A 146 -4.18 5.12 8.32
CA PHE A 146 -3.04 4.61 9.09
C PHE A 146 -2.78 5.43 10.36
N THR A 147 -2.30 4.72 11.38
CA THR A 147 -1.52 5.30 12.48
C THR A 147 -0.22 4.51 12.60
N PRO A 148 0.97 5.12 12.44
CA PRO A 148 1.23 6.51 12.01
C PRO A 148 1.12 6.69 10.47
N SER A 149 0.69 7.88 10.04
CA SER A 149 0.75 8.35 8.65
C SER A 149 2.14 8.88 8.32
N ILE A 150 2.58 8.70 7.08
CA ILE A 150 3.86 9.27 6.61
C ILE A 150 3.65 10.76 6.36
N THR A 151 4.58 11.62 6.78
CA THR A 151 4.43 13.07 6.61
C THR A 151 5.65 13.67 5.92
N LEU A 152 5.46 14.14 4.70
CA LEU A 152 6.42 15.01 4.04
C LEU A 152 6.17 16.43 4.51
N SER A 153 7.17 17.01 5.18
CA SER A 153 7.20 18.40 5.58
C SER A 153 8.23 19.17 4.75
N PRO A 154 8.13 20.51 4.66
CA PRO A 154 9.08 21.34 3.92
C PRO A 154 10.54 21.17 4.37
N THR A 155 10.79 20.69 5.58
CA THR A 155 12.16 20.60 6.13
C THR A 155 12.63 19.16 6.38
N LEU A 156 11.74 18.16 6.32
CA LEU A 156 12.09 16.74 6.42
C LEU A 156 10.92 15.82 6.01
N ALA A 157 11.22 14.63 5.50
CA ALA A 157 10.27 13.51 5.48
C ALA A 157 10.34 12.76 6.82
N GLN A 158 9.23 12.64 7.55
CA GLN A 158 9.12 11.90 8.81
C GLN A 158 8.00 10.85 8.76
#